data_AF-A0A150H348-F1
#
_entry.id   AF-A0A150H348-F1
#
_cell.length_a   1.000
_cell.length_b   1.000
_cell.length_c   1.000
_cell.angle_alpha   90.00
_cell.angle_beta   90.00
_cell.angle_gamma   90.00
#
_symmetry.space_group_name_H-M   'P 1'
#
loop_
_entity.id
_entity.type
_entity.pdbx_description
1 polymer ?
#
loop_
_entity_poly.entity_id
_entity_poly.type
_entity_poly.pdbx_seq_one_letter_code
_entity_poly.pdbx_strand_id
1 'polypeptide(L)'
;MGLGIGTWFDSEVVLTPANVSSTEIIDRAVPNADICMANGYSASVLSMNVFVTYNPFNVYISQPQVKGGCVLRRANVGLLEREQLVTPHDVDLCKQRMNTFAYVGDLKSEPEVECVYHSEEAENQYLEVLGNRQKMTQLLLQQPADKPAQAAAEQG
;
A
#
# COMPACT_ATOMS: atom_id res chain seq x y z
N MET A 1 -16.75 -50.24 -20.73
CA MET A 1 -17.91 -50.06 -19.82
C MET A 1 -17.36 -50.26 -18.40
N GLY A 2 -16.79 -49.25 -17.75
CA GLY A 2 -17.45 -48.15 -17.01
C GLY A 2 -17.88 -48.68 -15.63
N LEU A 3 -17.48 -48.16 -14.46
CA LEU A 3 -17.46 -46.77 -13.99
C LEU A 3 -16.48 -46.62 -12.80
N GLY A 4 -15.69 -45.55 -12.78
CA GLY A 4 -14.89 -45.12 -11.63
C GLY A 4 -15.68 -44.16 -10.74
N ILE A 5 -15.63 -44.38 -9.43
CA ILE A 5 -16.21 -43.49 -8.42
C ILE A 5 -15.08 -42.58 -7.94
N GLY A 6 -15.03 -41.35 -8.46
CA GLY A 6 -14.15 -40.30 -7.95
C GLY A 6 -14.75 -39.73 -6.68
N THR A 7 -13.99 -39.77 -5.57
CA THR A 7 -14.30 -38.98 -4.39
C THR A 7 -13.89 -37.54 -4.68
N TRP A 8 -14.88 -36.65 -4.76
CA TRP A 8 -14.66 -35.22 -4.82
C TRP A 8 -14.28 -34.77 -3.41
N PHE A 9 -13.04 -34.34 -3.22
CA PHE A 9 -12.64 -33.64 -2.00
C PHE A 9 -13.11 -32.19 -2.16
N ASP A 10 -14.31 -31.87 -1.64
CA ASP A 10 -14.65 -30.48 -1.37
C ASP A 10 -13.71 -29.99 -0.27
N SER A 11 -12.81 -29.08 -0.62
CA SER A 11 -12.07 -28.32 0.38
C SER A 11 -13.04 -27.34 1.03
N GLU A 12 -13.82 -27.80 2.01
CA GLU A 12 -14.48 -26.90 2.94
C GLU A 12 -13.38 -26.15 3.69
N VAL A 13 -13.21 -24.87 3.33
CA VAL A 13 -12.41 -23.94 4.11
C VAL A 13 -13.15 -23.73 5.43
N VAL A 14 -12.80 -24.51 6.44
CA VAL A 14 -13.22 -24.28 7.81
C VAL A 14 -12.52 -23.02 8.30
N LEU A 15 -13.15 -21.87 8.06
CA LEU A 15 -12.84 -20.65 8.79
C LEU A 15 -13.37 -20.85 10.21
N THR A 16 -12.61 -21.52 11.07
CA THR A 16 -12.87 -21.45 12.51
C THR A 16 -12.77 -19.99 12.90
N PRO A 17 -13.86 -19.34 13.38
CA PRO A 17 -13.75 -18.01 13.94
C PRO A 17 -13.07 -18.17 15.30
N ALA A 18 -11.73 -18.18 15.30
CA ALA A 18 -10.95 -18.10 16.51
C ALA A 18 -11.14 -16.68 17.07
N ASN A 19 -12.13 -16.54 17.94
CA ASN A 19 -12.32 -15.52 18.97
C ASN A 19 -11.47 -14.24 18.81
N VAL A 20 -12.04 -13.22 18.16
CA VAL A 20 -11.48 -11.87 17.99
C VAL A 20 -11.51 -11.03 19.29
N SER A 21 -11.21 -11.64 20.44
CA SER A 21 -11.20 -11.01 21.77
C SER A 21 -9.82 -11.12 22.45
N SER A 22 -8.74 -11.06 21.69
CA SER A 22 -7.40 -11.06 22.27
C SER A 22 -6.45 -10.31 21.36
N THR A 23 -6.45 -8.98 21.45
CA THR A 23 -5.33 -8.16 20.95
C THR A 23 -4.01 -8.77 21.40
N GLU A 24 -3.94 -9.31 22.61
CA GLU A 24 -2.75 -9.99 23.14
C GLU A 24 -2.36 -11.32 22.45
N ILE A 25 -3.30 -12.05 21.83
CA ILE A 25 -2.98 -13.24 21.03
C ILE A 25 -2.45 -12.83 19.65
N ILE A 26 -3.03 -11.78 19.07
CA ILE A 26 -2.60 -11.23 17.78
C ILE A 26 -1.21 -10.57 17.93
N ASP A 27 -0.99 -9.84 19.01
CA ASP A 27 0.28 -9.18 19.32
C ASP A 27 1.41 -10.20 19.59
N ARG A 28 1.09 -11.33 20.26
CA ARG A 28 2.04 -12.44 20.44
C ARG A 28 2.31 -13.24 19.17
N ALA A 29 1.40 -13.20 18.20
CA ALA A 29 1.61 -13.82 16.90
C ALA A 29 2.54 -12.99 15.99
N VAL A 30 2.85 -11.74 16.36
CA VAL A 30 3.83 -10.91 15.67
C VAL A 30 5.24 -11.41 16.00
N PRO A 31 6.07 -11.72 14.99
CA PRO A 31 7.48 -12.03 15.20
C PRO A 31 8.20 -10.88 15.91
N ASN A 32 9.07 -11.20 16.88
CA ASN A 32 9.76 -10.22 17.71
C ASN A 32 8.82 -9.21 18.41
N ALA A 33 7.71 -9.70 18.99
CA ALA A 33 6.70 -8.88 19.67
C ALA A 33 7.26 -7.82 20.65
N ASP A 34 8.27 -8.16 21.47
CA ASP A 34 8.90 -7.20 22.40
C ASP A 34 9.55 -6.02 21.68
N ILE A 35 10.24 -6.30 20.57
CA ILE A 35 10.87 -5.28 19.73
C ILE A 35 9.78 -4.42 19.07
N CYS A 36 8.73 -5.04 18.55
CA CYS A 36 7.63 -4.33 17.93
C CYS A 36 6.90 -3.41 18.93
N MET A 37 6.56 -3.91 20.12
CA MET A 37 5.89 -3.11 21.15
C MET A 37 6.73 -1.91 21.61
N ALA A 38 8.05 -2.07 21.70
CA ALA A 38 8.95 -0.99 22.08
C ALA A 38 9.14 0.07 20.98
N ASN A 39 9.11 -0.36 19.70
CA ASN A 39 9.53 0.50 18.58
C ASN A 39 8.39 0.92 17.65
N GLY A 40 7.22 0.30 17.74
CA GLY A 40 6.18 0.34 16.72
C GLY A 40 4.78 0.05 17.25
N TYR A 41 3.99 -0.55 16.36
CA TYR A 41 2.64 -1.04 16.58
C TYR A 41 2.52 -2.41 15.89
N SER A 42 1.96 -3.38 16.60
CA SER A 42 1.58 -4.66 16.01
C SER A 42 0.57 -4.45 14.89
N ALA A 43 0.72 -5.22 13.81
CA ALA A 43 -0.11 -5.10 12.63
C ALA A 43 -0.45 -6.48 12.06
N SER A 44 -1.65 -6.59 11.49
CA SER A 44 -2.01 -7.70 10.62
C SER A 44 -1.73 -7.30 9.18
N VAL A 45 -0.83 -8.01 8.52
CA VAL A 45 -0.44 -7.75 7.14
C VAL A 45 -1.20 -8.70 6.22
N LEU A 46 -1.88 -8.11 5.23
CA LEU A 46 -2.69 -8.82 4.24
C LEU A 46 -1.92 -8.85 2.91
N SER A 47 -1.41 -10.02 2.55
CA SER A 47 -0.76 -10.23 1.25
C SER A 47 -1.78 -10.78 0.26
N MET A 48 -2.13 -9.99 -0.75
CA MET A 48 -3.03 -10.39 -1.83
C MET A 48 -2.53 -9.90 -3.18
N ASN A 49 -2.85 -10.64 -4.24
CA ASN A 49 -2.56 -10.25 -5.60
C ASN A 49 -3.80 -9.67 -6.26
N VAL A 50 -3.63 -8.51 -6.89
CA VAL A 50 -4.65 -7.88 -7.73
C VAL A 50 -4.24 -8.05 -9.18
N PHE A 51 -5.06 -8.77 -9.95
CA PHE A 51 -4.83 -9.03 -11.36
C PHE A 51 -5.72 -8.11 -12.20
N VAL A 52 -5.10 -7.26 -13.01
CA VAL A 52 -5.81 -6.41 -13.98
C VAL A 52 -5.55 -6.98 -15.37
N THR A 53 -6.59 -7.46 -16.05
CA THR A 53 -6.50 -7.85 -17.45
C THR A 53 -6.82 -6.65 -18.34
N TYR A 54 -6.21 -6.55 -19.51
CA TYR A 54 -6.40 -5.41 -20.43
C TYR A 54 -7.23 -5.77 -21.68
N ASN A 55 -7.48 -7.06 -21.92
CA ASN A 55 -8.31 -7.54 -23.02
C ASN A 55 -8.90 -8.94 -22.74
N PRO A 56 -10.19 -9.05 -22.33
CA PRO A 56 -11.07 -7.95 -21.91
C PRO A 56 -10.60 -7.32 -20.58
N PHE A 57 -11.00 -6.07 -20.32
CA PHE A 57 -10.64 -5.40 -19.07
C PHE A 57 -11.40 -5.99 -17.87
N ASN A 58 -10.70 -6.63 -16.94
CA ASN A 58 -11.27 -7.23 -15.72
C ASN A 58 -10.29 -7.12 -14.55
N VAL A 59 -10.83 -7.20 -13.33
CA VAL A 59 -10.05 -7.20 -12.09
C VAL A 59 -10.39 -8.46 -11.29
N TYR A 60 -9.36 -9.21 -10.89
CA TYR A 60 -9.49 -10.39 -10.03
C TYR A 60 -8.61 -10.24 -8.79
N ILE A 61 -9.06 -10.74 -7.66
CA ILE A 61 -8.35 -10.65 -6.37
C ILE A 61 -8.15 -12.06 -5.83
N SER A 62 -6.93 -12.39 -5.43
CA SER A 62 -6.65 -13.67 -4.76
C SER A 62 -7.12 -13.66 -3.31
N GLN A 63 -7.36 -14.85 -2.74
CA GLN A 63 -7.60 -14.96 -1.29
C GLN A 63 -6.40 -14.37 -0.52
N PRO A 64 -6.61 -13.46 0.44
CA PRO A 64 -5.52 -12.85 1.20
C PRO A 64 -4.92 -13.83 2.20
N GLN A 65 -3.60 -13.85 2.29
CA GLN A 65 -2.89 -14.47 3.41
C GLN A 65 -2.69 -13.43 4.50
N VAL A 66 -3.05 -13.79 5.74
CA VAL A 66 -2.88 -12.93 6.91
C VAL A 66 -1.61 -13.34 7.65
N LYS A 67 -0.67 -12.41 7.79
CA LYS A 67 0.56 -12.59 8.57
C LYS A 67 0.64 -11.55 9.68
N GLY A 68 1.31 -11.88 10.79
CA GLY A 68 1.67 -10.90 11.82
C GLY A 68 2.87 -10.06 11.36
N GLY A 69 2.79 -8.75 11.57
CA GLY A 69 3.87 -7.81 11.27
C GLY A 69 3.90 -6.64 12.23
N CYS A 70 4.80 -5.70 11.97
CA CYS A 70 4.98 -4.53 12.81
C CYS A 70 5.14 -3.28 11.95
N VAL A 71 4.42 -2.21 12.30
CA VAL A 71 4.66 -0.88 11.73
C VAL A 71 5.48 -0.08 12.73
N LEU A 72 6.68 0.35 12.33
CA LEU A 72 7.56 1.12 13.19
C LEU A 72 7.06 2.55 13.35
N ARG A 73 7.34 3.14 14.52
CA ARG A 73 7.23 4.58 14.70
C ARG A 73 8.35 5.26 13.91
N ARG A 74 8.06 6.42 13.30
CA ARG A 74 9.03 7.20 12.51
C ARG A 74 10.35 7.49 13.26
N ALA A 75 10.28 7.70 14.57
CA ALA A 75 11.45 7.93 15.42
C ALA A 75 12.38 6.70 15.53
N ASN A 76 11.86 5.50 15.29
CA ASN A 76 12.52 4.23 15.59
C ASN A 76 12.93 3.45 14.33
N VAL A 77 12.76 4.02 13.12
CA VAL A 77 13.11 3.34 11.86
C VAL A 77 14.60 3.01 11.73
N GLY A 78 15.47 3.70 12.48
CA GLY A 78 16.90 3.35 12.59
C GLY A 78 17.16 1.99 13.22
N LEU A 79 16.14 1.32 13.79
CA LEU A 79 16.22 -0.09 14.18
C LEU A 79 16.62 -0.96 12.98
N LEU A 80 15.95 -0.81 11.84
CA LEU A 80 16.16 -1.66 10.67
C LEU A 80 17.53 -1.42 10.04
N GLU A 81 18.03 -0.18 10.11
CA GLU A 81 19.39 0.16 9.65
C GLU A 81 20.45 -0.50 10.53
N ARG A 82 20.27 -0.50 11.86
CA ARG A 82 21.19 -1.18 12.79
C ARG A 82 21.22 -2.70 12.59
N GLU A 83 20.07 -3.29 12.30
CA GLU A 83 19.94 -4.71 11.96
C GLU A 83 20.35 -5.01 10.50
N GLN A 84 20.81 -4.01 9.75
CA GLN A 84 21.26 -4.13 8.36
C GLN A 84 20.19 -4.63 7.38
N LEU A 85 18.92 -4.41 7.71
CA LEU A 85 17.76 -4.80 6.91
C LEU A 85 17.39 -3.75 5.86
N VAL A 86 17.86 -2.52 6.03
CA VAL A 86 17.70 -1.40 5.08
C VAL A 86 18.99 -0.59 5.04
N THR A 87 19.25 0.06 3.90
CA THR A 87 20.41 0.96 3.80
C THR A 87 20.07 2.35 4.36
N PRO A 88 21.09 3.16 4.75
CA PRO A 88 20.86 4.54 5.17
C PRO A 88 20.15 5.36 4.09
N HIS A 89 20.44 5.08 2.82
CA HIS A 89 19.80 5.74 1.68
C HIS A 89 18.29 5.41 1.60
N ASP A 90 17.91 4.16 1.83
CA ASP A 90 16.49 3.76 1.85
C ASP A 90 15.74 4.45 2.98
N VAL A 91 16.38 4.59 4.15
CA VAL A 91 15.80 5.28 5.30
C VAL A 91 15.54 6.74 4.99
N ASP A 92 16.49 7.42 4.36
CA ASP A 92 16.36 8.82 3.98
C ASP A 92 15.24 9.02 2.94
N LEU A 93 15.21 8.19 1.89
CA LEU A 93 14.17 8.25 0.86
C LEU A 93 12.77 8.01 1.43
N CYS A 94 12.64 7.05 2.35
CA CYS A 94 11.37 6.77 3.01
C CYS A 94 10.93 7.95 3.89
N LYS A 95 11.81 8.47 4.75
CA LYS A 95 11.49 9.59 5.65
C LYS A 95 11.11 10.88 4.92
N GLN A 96 11.72 11.17 3.77
CA GLN A 96 11.42 12.38 3.00
C GLN A 96 9.94 12.51 2.60
N ARG A 97 9.22 11.38 2.50
CA ARG A 97 7.79 11.36 2.15
C ARG A 97 6.87 11.29 3.36
N MET A 98 7.38 11.56 4.57
CA MET A 98 6.67 11.39 5.84
C MET A 98 6.26 9.94 6.16
N ASN A 99 6.76 8.98 5.37
CA ASN A 99 6.50 7.55 5.53
C ASN A 99 7.25 6.96 6.74
N THR A 100 6.92 5.71 7.06
CA THR A 100 7.61 4.87 8.04
C THR A 100 7.93 3.50 7.45
N PHE A 101 8.56 2.62 8.21
CA PHE A 101 8.79 1.24 7.79
C PHE A 101 7.85 0.28 8.50
N ALA A 102 7.48 -0.79 7.79
CA ALA A 102 6.85 -1.96 8.35
C ALA A 102 7.70 -3.20 8.04
N TYR A 103 7.58 -4.24 8.86
CA TYR A 103 8.18 -5.54 8.60
C TYR A 103 7.25 -6.71 8.91
N VAL A 104 7.48 -7.83 8.23
CA VAL A 104 6.80 -9.11 8.43
C VAL A 104 7.85 -10.21 8.56
N GLY A 105 7.67 -11.12 9.51
CA GLY A 105 8.67 -12.15 9.80
C GLY A 105 9.67 -11.72 10.88
N ASP A 106 10.53 -12.65 11.28
CA ASP A 106 11.53 -12.40 12.32
C ASP A 106 12.70 -11.59 11.76
N LEU A 107 13.12 -10.55 12.49
CA LEU A 107 14.19 -9.64 12.10
C LEU A 107 15.53 -10.34 11.85
N LYS A 108 15.74 -11.53 12.41
CA LYS A 108 16.97 -12.33 12.27
C LYS A 108 16.90 -13.37 11.15
N SER A 109 15.73 -13.61 10.57
CA SER A 109 15.50 -14.64 9.56
C SER A 109 14.99 -14.06 8.24
N GLU A 110 15.65 -13.00 7.76
CA GLU A 110 15.32 -12.33 6.49
C GLU A 110 13.86 -11.86 6.44
N PRO A 111 13.49 -10.86 7.27
CA PRO A 111 12.13 -10.32 7.26
C PRO A 111 11.81 -9.63 5.92
N GLU A 112 10.52 -9.62 5.57
CA GLU A 112 10.01 -8.75 4.52
C GLU A 112 9.91 -7.33 5.11
N VAL A 113 10.58 -6.34 4.51
CA VAL A 113 10.60 -4.95 4.99
C VAL A 113 10.10 -4.01 3.90
N GLU A 114 9.18 -3.12 4.26
CA GLU A 114 8.57 -2.17 3.31
C GLU A 114 8.49 -0.76 3.88
N CYS A 115 8.73 0.24 3.02
CA CYS A 115 8.42 1.64 3.33
C CYS A 115 6.92 1.88 3.10
N VAL A 116 6.20 2.20 4.16
CA VAL A 116 4.74 2.34 4.19
C VAL A 116 4.34 3.79 4.51
N TYR A 117 3.28 4.26 3.87
CA TYR A 117 2.69 5.59 4.09
C TYR A 117 1.44 5.50 4.98
N HIS A 118 1.10 6.56 5.70
CA HIS A 118 -0.15 6.61 6.44
C HIS A 118 -1.30 7.02 5.49
N SER A 119 -2.41 6.30 5.49
CA SER A 119 -3.48 6.51 4.51
C SER A 119 -4.13 7.90 4.59
N GLU A 120 -4.22 8.50 5.78
CA GLU A 120 -4.72 9.88 5.94
C GLU A 120 -3.84 10.91 5.19
N GLU A 121 -2.54 10.62 5.02
CA GLU A 121 -1.62 11.46 4.25
C GLU A 121 -1.84 11.29 2.74
N ALA A 122 -2.30 10.11 2.29
CA ALA A 122 -2.65 9.84 0.89
C ALA A 122 -3.99 10.47 0.46
N GLU A 123 -4.92 10.65 1.40
CA GLU A 123 -6.20 11.33 1.15
C GLU A 123 -5.98 12.77 0.67
N ASN A 124 -4.96 13.46 1.22
CA ASN A 124 -4.57 14.80 0.80
C ASN A 124 -4.03 14.84 -0.64
N GLN A 125 -3.29 13.81 -1.08
CA GLN A 125 -2.80 13.74 -2.47
C GLN A 125 -3.93 13.56 -3.48
N TYR A 126 -4.94 12.74 -3.18
CA TYR A 126 -6.09 12.59 -4.08
C TYR A 126 -6.88 13.89 -4.21
N LEU A 127 -7.10 14.60 -3.10
CA LEU A 127 -7.75 15.91 -3.10
C LEU A 127 -6.92 16.97 -3.85
N GLU A 128 -5.59 16.96 -3.72
CA GLU A 128 -4.68 17.82 -4.49
C GLU A 128 -4.77 17.53 -6.00
N VAL A 129 -4.76 16.25 -6.41
CA VAL A 129 -4.90 15.87 -7.82
C VAL A 129 -6.24 16.33 -8.38
N LEU A 130 -7.33 16.16 -7.64
CA LEU A 130 -8.65 16.64 -8.04
C LEU A 130 -8.71 18.18 -8.12
N GLY A 131 -8.15 18.88 -7.13
CA GLY A 131 -8.09 20.34 -7.10
C GLY A 131 -7.24 20.91 -8.24
N ASN A 132 -6.11 20.27 -8.56
CA ASN A 132 -5.26 20.65 -9.70
C ASN A 132 -5.93 20.36 -11.04
N ARG A 133 -6.70 19.27 -11.14
CA ARG A 133 -7.49 18.97 -12.34
C ARG A 133 -8.59 20.01 -12.56
N GLN A 134 -9.30 20.41 -11.51
CA GLN A 134 -10.29 21.50 -11.56
C GLN A 134 -9.65 22.83 -11.95
N LYS A 135 -8.51 23.19 -11.35
CA LYS A 135 -7.76 24.40 -11.72
C LYS A 135 -7.31 24.37 -13.17
N MET A 136 -6.81 23.24 -13.68
CA MET A 136 -6.45 23.12 -15.10
C MET A 136 -7.65 23.26 -16.03
N THR A 137 -8.79 22.64 -15.70
CA THR A 137 -10.02 22.82 -16.46
C THR A 137 -10.48 24.28 -16.46
N GLN A 138 -10.38 24.96 -15.32
CA GLN A 138 -10.72 26.38 -15.22
C GLN A 138 -9.76 27.27 -16.00
N LEU A 139 -8.45 26.97 -15.97
CA LEU A 139 -7.43 27.69 -16.72
C LEU A 139 -7.59 27.52 -18.24
N LEU A 140 -7.96 26.32 -18.69
CA LEU A 140 -8.27 26.02 -20.10
C LEU A 140 -9.56 26.73 -20.56
N LEU A 141 -10.56 26.85 -19.69
CA LEU A 141 -11.81 27.58 -19.98
C LEU A 141 -11.63 29.11 -19.94
N GLN A 142 -10.59 29.60 -19.27
CA GLN A 142 -10.28 31.02 -19.17
C GLN A 142 -9.26 31.51 -20.21
N GLN A 143 -8.74 30.63 -21.08
CA GLN A 143 -7.90 31.07 -22.20
C GLN A 143 -8.74 31.94 -23.13
N PRO A 144 -8.43 33.24 -23.29
CA PRO A 144 -9.11 34.06 -24.27
C PRO A 144 -8.79 33.49 -25.66
N ALA A 145 -9.84 33.25 -26.46
CA ALA A 145 -9.67 32.89 -27.87
C ALA A 145 -8.79 33.95 -28.54
N ASP A 146 -7.62 33.55 -29.04
CA ASP A 146 -6.74 34.39 -29.84
C ASP A 146 -7.57 35.04 -30.97
N LYS A 147 -7.78 36.36 -30.87
CA LYS A 147 -8.34 37.13 -31.97
C LYS A 147 -7.32 37.12 -33.11
N PRO A 148 -7.67 36.67 -34.33
CA PRO A 148 -6.76 36.80 -35.45
C PRO A 148 -6.56 38.30 -35.74
N ALA A 149 -5.30 38.73 -35.72
CA ALA A 149 -4.87 40.04 -36.16
C ALA A 149 -5.24 40.23 -37.64
N GLN A 150 -6.25 41.06 -37.91
CA GLN A 150 -6.50 41.56 -39.26
C GLN A 150 -5.54 42.72 -39.53
N ALA A 151 -4.46 42.40 -40.23
CA ALA A 151 -3.64 43.35 -40.96
C ALA A 151 -4.27 43.63 -42.33
N ALA A 152 -4.58 44.91 -42.60
CA ALA A 152 -4.69 45.50 -43.94
C ALA A 152 -4.75 47.04 -43.73
N ALA A 153 -3.60 47.71 -43.72
CA ALA A 153 -2.98 48.32 -44.90
C ALA A 153 -3.78 49.50 -45.45
N GLU A 154 -3.31 50.70 -45.09
CA GLU A 154 -3.44 51.92 -45.89
C GLU A 154 -3.17 51.65 -47.37
N GLN A 155 -4.06 52.15 -48.24
CA GLN A 155 -3.73 52.64 -49.59
C GLN A 155 -4.99 53.18 -50.28
N GLY A 156 -4.95 54.45 -50.68
CA GLY A 156 -5.78 55.03 -51.75
C GLY A 156 -6.78 56.08 -51.32
#